data_AF-A0A519L4E8-F1
#
_entry.id   AF-A0A519L4E8-F1
#
_cell.length_a   1.000
_cell.length_b   1.000
_cell.length_c   1.000
_cell.angle_alpha   90.00
_cell.angle_beta   90.00
_cell.angle_gamma   90.00
#
_symmetry.space_group_name_H-M   'P 1'
#
loop_
_entity.id
_entity.type
_entity.pdbx_description
1 polymer ?
#
loop_
_entity_poly.entity_id
_entity_poly.type
_entity_poly.pdbx_seq_one_letter_code
_entity_poly.pdbx_strand_id
1 'polypeptide(L)'
;MSERAPVDLTPEEIAAVRSWVIHEDEHVLAFNKPSGLSSQGGRIKAHTLDDLLWAFMRSNGKRPELVHRLDRDTSGVILAARTKPA
;
A
#
# COMPACT_ATOMS: atom_id res chain seq x y z
N MET A 1 -2.23 16.93 -5.24
CA MET A 1 -1.53 15.63 -5.27
C MET A 1 -0.48 15.70 -4.18
N SER A 2 -0.59 14.87 -3.13
CA SER A 2 0.35 14.98 -2.01
C SER A 2 1.69 14.37 -2.44
N GLU A 3 2.68 15.24 -2.62
CA GLU A 3 4.08 14.92 -2.88
C GLU A 3 4.66 14.32 -1.58
N ARG A 4 4.26 13.09 -1.25
CA ARG A 4 4.79 12.38 -0.08
C ARG A 4 6.18 11.88 -0.43
N ALA A 5 7.15 12.14 0.44
CA ALA A 5 8.49 11.60 0.31
C ALA A 5 8.49 10.06 0.48
N PRO A 6 9.45 9.36 -0.14
CA PRO A 6 9.71 7.95 0.17
C PRO A 6 9.90 7.74 1.68
N VAL A 7 9.42 6.61 2.17
CA VAL A 7 9.64 6.17 3.56
C VAL A 7 10.63 5.02 3.57
N ASP A 8 11.44 4.95 4.61
CA ASP A 8 12.40 3.85 4.80
C ASP A 8 11.66 2.61 5.31
N LEU A 9 11.63 1.57 4.49
CA LEU A 9 11.00 0.28 4.83
C LEU A 9 12.05 -0.76 5.21
N THR A 10 11.77 -1.56 6.23
CA THR A 10 12.63 -2.70 6.57
C THR A 10 12.44 -3.85 5.56
N PRO A 11 13.42 -4.77 5.40
CA PRO A 11 13.25 -5.96 4.56
C PRO A 11 12.02 -6.80 4.93
N GLU A 12 11.70 -6.90 6.23
CA GLU A 12 10.54 -7.62 6.73
C GLU A 12 9.23 -6.96 6.30
N GLU A 13 9.15 -5.62 6.33
CA GLU A 13 7.97 -4.87 5.88
C GLU A 13 7.74 -5.05 4.37
N ILE A 14 8.82 -5.00 3.58
CA ILE A 14 8.77 -5.24 2.13
C ILE A 14 8.30 -6.67 1.84
N ALA A 15 8.84 -7.66 2.54
CA ALA A 15 8.43 -9.05 2.39
C ALA A 15 6.96 -9.25 2.79
N ALA A 16 6.53 -8.64 3.90
CA ALA A 16 5.17 -8.75 4.41
C ALA A 16 4.15 -8.17 3.42
N VAL A 17 4.32 -6.93 2.96
CA VAL A 17 3.35 -6.31 2.05
C VAL A 17 3.27 -7.02 0.70
N ARG A 18 4.39 -7.57 0.21
CA ARG A 18 4.42 -8.40 -1.01
C ARG A 18 3.69 -9.72 -0.81
N SER A 19 3.76 -10.32 0.37
CA SER A 19 3.04 -11.55 0.69
C SER A 19 1.51 -11.38 0.73
N TRP A 20 1.03 -10.15 0.90
CA TRP A 20 -0.41 -9.85 0.92
C TRP A 20 -1.00 -9.61 -0.47
N VAL A 21 -0.18 -9.52 -1.52
CA VAL A 21 -0.70 -9.35 -2.89
C VAL A 21 -1.41 -10.63 -3.31
N ILE A 22 -2.71 -10.50 -3.63
CA ILE A 22 -3.54 -11.60 -4.12
C ILE A 22 -3.82 -11.50 -5.63
N HIS A 23 -3.60 -10.32 -6.21
CA HIS A 23 -3.73 -10.08 -7.65
C HIS A 23 -2.84 -8.92 -8.08
N GLU A 24 -2.19 -9.08 -9.23
CA GLU A 24 -1.39 -8.04 -9.88
C GLU A 24 -1.62 -8.08 -11.39
N ASP A 25 -2.03 -6.95 -11.96
CA ASP A 25 -2.09 -6.73 -13.40
C ASP A 25 -1.50 -5.37 -13.78
N GLU A 26 -1.70 -4.95 -15.04
CA GLU A 26 -1.19 -3.69 -15.56
C GLU A 26 -1.73 -2.46 -14.81
N HIS A 27 -2.98 -2.52 -14.34
CA HIS A 27 -3.72 -1.38 -13.82
C HIS A 27 -3.80 -1.38 -12.30
N VAL A 28 -3.95 -2.54 -11.65
CA VAL A 28 -4.25 -2.64 -10.22
C VAL A 28 -3.38 -3.67 -9.49
N LEU A 29 -3.22 -3.43 -8.19
CA LEU A 29 -2.81 -4.41 -7.19
C LEU A 29 -3.98 -4.63 -6.24
N ALA A 30 -4.30 -5.89 -5.95
CA ALA A 30 -5.21 -6.25 -4.86
C ALA A 30 -4.43 -6.88 -3.72
N PHE A 31 -4.70 -6.42 -2.51
CA PHE A 31 -4.08 -6.92 -1.28
C PHE A 31 -5.11 -7.58 -0.38
N ASN A 32 -4.76 -8.71 0.22
CA ASN A 32 -5.42 -9.22 1.41
C ASN A 32 -4.86 -8.51 2.65
N LYS A 33 -5.39 -7.33 2.95
CA LYS A 33 -4.94 -6.50 4.07
C LYS A 33 -5.23 -7.20 5.40
N PRO A 34 -4.25 -7.37 6.30
CA PRO A 34 -4.49 -7.92 7.64
C PRO A 34 -5.27 -6.94 8.53
N SER A 35 -5.99 -7.48 9.51
CA SER A 35 -6.55 -6.68 10.61
C SER A 35 -5.41 -6.14 11.49
N GLY A 36 -5.60 -4.95 12.08
CA GLY A 36 -4.61 -4.24 12.89
C GLY A 36 -3.71 -3.30 12.09
N LEU A 37 -3.68 -3.39 10.76
CA LEU A 37 -2.95 -2.47 9.88
C LEU A 37 -3.84 -1.29 9.46
N SER A 38 -3.40 -0.05 9.64
CA SER A 38 -4.16 1.10 9.13
C SER A 38 -4.00 1.25 7.61
N SER A 39 -5.08 1.58 6.89
CA SER A 39 -4.99 1.82 5.44
C SER A 39 -4.20 3.11 5.12
N GLN A 40 -4.54 4.22 5.78
CA GLN A 40 -3.91 5.53 5.66
C GLN A 40 -4.02 6.25 7.01
N GLY A 41 -3.08 7.15 7.31
CA GLY A 41 -3.16 8.07 8.45
C GLY A 41 -3.26 7.37 9.82
N GLY A 42 -2.14 7.21 10.50
CA GLY A 42 -2.09 6.66 11.86
C GLY A 42 -1.57 7.69 12.86
N ARG A 43 -2.14 7.70 14.08
CA ARG A 43 -1.53 8.35 15.26
C ARG A 43 -0.37 7.54 15.84
N ILE A 44 -0.22 6.31 15.38
CA ILE A 44 0.74 5.32 15.87
C ILE A 44 1.98 5.39 14.98
N LYS A 45 3.18 5.26 15.58
CA LYS A 45 4.48 5.26 14.89
C LYS A 45 4.74 3.97 14.09
N ALA A 46 3.77 3.48 13.33
CA ALA A 46 3.90 2.31 12.47
C ALA A 46 3.49 2.67 11.04
N HIS A 47 4.16 2.07 10.05
CA HIS A 47 3.81 2.27 8.64
C HIS A 47 2.39 1.76 8.36
N THR A 48 1.62 2.60 7.68
CA THR A 48 0.29 2.25 7.16
C THR A 48 0.43 1.47 5.85
N LEU A 49 -0.64 0.84 5.37
CA LEU A 49 -0.61 0.18 4.06
C LEU A 49 -0.20 1.14 2.95
N ASP A 50 -0.65 2.41 2.98
CA ASP A 50 -0.23 3.42 2.02
C ASP A 50 1.27 3.73 2.06
N ASP A 51 1.89 3.67 3.24
CA ASP A 51 3.34 3.83 3.39
C ASP A 51 4.05 2.57 2.84
N LEU A 52 3.52 1.37 3.10
CA LEU A 52 4.06 0.12 2.58
C LEU A 52 3.98 0.03 1.05
N LEU A 53 3.13 0.82 0.37
CA LEU A 53 3.09 0.87 -1.10
C LEU A 53 4.39 1.41 -1.71
N TRP A 54 5.28 2.04 -0.94
CA TRP A 54 6.63 2.38 -1.40
C TRP A 54 7.47 1.16 -1.79
N ALA A 55 7.16 -0.03 -1.26
CA ALA A 55 7.77 -1.29 -1.68
C ALA A 55 7.52 -1.64 -3.16
N PHE A 56 6.52 -0.99 -3.79
CA PHE A 56 6.12 -1.17 -5.19
C PHE A 56 6.45 0.05 -6.07
N MET A 57 7.27 0.97 -5.56
CA MET A 57 7.75 2.12 -6.33
C MET A 57 8.49 1.63 -7.59
N ARG A 58 8.12 2.21 -8.74
CA ARG A 58 8.76 1.95 -10.03
C ARG A 58 10.01 2.82 -10.18
N SER A 59 10.85 2.50 -11.15
CA SER A 59 12.07 3.27 -11.47
C SER A 59 11.81 4.75 -11.80
N ASN A 60 10.60 5.10 -12.22
CA ASN A 60 10.18 6.48 -12.47
C ASN A 60 9.72 7.24 -11.20
N GLY A 61 9.95 6.67 -10.01
CA GLY A 61 9.58 7.28 -8.72
C GLY A 61 8.09 7.22 -8.39
N LYS A 62 7.25 6.65 -9.26
CA LYS A 62 5.82 6.50 -8.99
C LYS A 62 5.55 5.21 -8.23
N ARG A 63 4.70 5.28 -7.21
CA ARG A 63 4.17 4.13 -6.49
C ARG A 63 2.67 3.96 -6.75
N PRO A 64 2.11 2.77 -6.49
CA PRO A 64 0.67 2.60 -6.44
C PRO A 64 0.01 3.50 -5.39
N GLU A 65 -1.23 3.90 -5.64
CA GLU A 65 -2.06 4.71 -4.75
C GLU A 65 -3.31 3.93 -4.35
N LEU A 66 -3.68 3.92 -3.06
CA LEU A 66 -4.91 3.28 -2.60
C LEU A 66 -6.15 3.98 -3.19
N VAL A 67 -7.10 3.21 -3.72
CA VAL A 67 -8.33 3.77 -4.33
C VAL A 67 -9.50 3.85 -3.33
N HIS A 68 -9.42 3.09 -2.24
CA HIS A 68 -10.37 3.13 -1.14
C HIS A 68 -9.66 2.77 0.17
N ARG A 69 -10.38 2.81 1.30
CA ARG A 69 -9.85 2.50 2.62
C ARG A 69 -10.64 1.38 3.29
N LEU A 70 -9.96 0.63 4.16
CA LEU A 70 -10.54 -0.22 5.18
C LEU A 70 -10.12 0.30 6.56
N ASP A 71 -10.97 0.13 7.57
CA ASP A 71 -10.61 0.47 8.94
C ASP A 71 -9.46 -0.41 9.45
N ARG A 72 -8.73 0.09 10.46
CA ARG A 72 -7.52 -0.57 10.97
C ARG A 72 -7.79 -2.04 11.30
N ASP A 73 -8.85 -2.27 12.07
CA ASP A 73 -9.17 -3.59 12.61
C ASP A 73 -10.04 -4.43 11.64
N THR A 74 -10.22 -3.97 10.39
CA THR A 74 -10.88 -4.70 9.31
C THR A 74 -9.84 -5.36 8.40
N SER A 75 -9.97 -6.67 8.21
CA SER A 75 -9.23 -7.42 7.18
C SER A 75 -10.03 -7.51 5.87
N GLY A 76 -9.34 -7.70 4.75
CA GLY A 76 -10.00 -8.02 3.49
C GLY A 76 -9.32 -7.43 2.27
N VAL A 77 -10.03 -7.48 1.15
CA VAL A 77 -9.53 -7.02 -0.14
C VAL A 77 -9.49 -5.49 -0.19
N ILE A 78 -8.33 -4.94 -0.54
CA ILE A 78 -8.13 -3.52 -0.82
C ILE A 78 -7.33 -3.34 -2.11
N LEU A 79 -7.72 -2.35 -2.90
CA LEU A 79 -7.14 -2.08 -4.20
C LEU A 79 -6.20 -0.87 -4.18
N ALA A 80 -5.08 -0.99 -4.90
CA ALA A 80 -4.20 0.13 -5.25
C ALA A 80 -4.07 0.24 -6.77
N ALA A 81 -4.22 1.45 -7.30
CA ALA A 81 -4.02 1.73 -8.72
C ALA A 81 -2.52 1.86 -9.02
N ARG A 82 -2.02 1.10 -10.01
CA ARG A 82 -0.62 1.15 -10.48
C ARG A 82 -0.39 2.18 -11.58
N THR A 83 -1.44 2.51 -12.30
CA THR A 83 -1.45 3.50 -13.39
C THR A 83 -2.57 4.49 -13.12
N LYS A 84 -2.43 5.72 -13.63
CA LYS A 84 -3.53 6.68 -13.69
C LYS A 84 -4.06 6.70 -15.13
N PRO A 85 -5.17 6.01 -15.41
CA PRO A 85 -6.08 6.41 -16.48
C PRO A 85 -7.43 6.76 -15.85
N ALA A 86 -7.58 8.02 -15.45
CA ALA A 86 -8.83 8.80 -15.28
C ALA A 86 -8.50 10.10 -14.51
#